data_AF-A0A919ZHZ0-F1
#
_entry.id   AF-A0A919ZHZ0-F1
#
_cell.length_a   1.000
_cell.length_b   1.000
_cell.length_c   1.000
_cell.angle_alpha   90.00
_cell.angle_beta   90.00
_cell.angle_gamma   90.00
#
_symmetry.space_group_name_H-M   'P 1'
#
loop_
_entity.id
_entity.type
_entity.pdbx_description
1 polymer ?
#
loop_
_entity_poly.entity_id
_entity_poly.type
_entity_poly.pdbx_seq_one_letter_code
_entity_poly.pdbx_strand_id
1 'polypeptide(L)'
;MDAGESIEETMLREVLEETGLEVRQYELYSVYSGPRMKYRYPDGNEVVFVMFIFNAKVDLEGRIAEDNNTLIYNDDNQESLTLEFKFIEDINIEDISTVQRPIFEDLKREVINILRT
;
A
#
# COMPACT_ATOMS: atom_id res chain seq x y z
N MET A 1 -8.12 -7.34 -6.62
CA MET A 1 -8.00 -7.69 -8.05
C MET A 1 -9.22 -8.48 -8.46
N ASP A 2 -9.99 -7.89 -9.36
CA ASP A 2 -11.19 -8.52 -9.90
C ASP A 2 -10.83 -9.46 -11.05
N ALA A 3 -11.76 -10.37 -11.34
CA ALA A 3 -11.58 -11.31 -12.43
C ALA A 3 -11.49 -10.58 -13.78
N GLY A 4 -10.33 -10.71 -14.42
CA GLY A 4 -10.06 -10.09 -15.73
C GLY A 4 -9.13 -8.89 -15.67
N GLU A 5 -8.81 -8.36 -14.50
CA GLU A 5 -7.82 -7.29 -14.34
C GLU A 5 -6.39 -7.84 -14.36
N SER A 6 -5.49 -7.04 -14.91
CA SER A 6 -4.04 -7.09 -14.64
C SER A 6 -3.72 -6.47 -13.28
N ILE A 7 -2.52 -6.75 -12.74
CA ILE A 7 -2.08 -6.17 -11.46
C ILE A 7 -1.96 -4.64 -11.55
N GLU A 8 -1.64 -4.13 -12.73
CA GLU A 8 -1.57 -2.70 -13.02
C GLU A 8 -2.97 -2.07 -13.03
N GLU A 9 -3.94 -2.71 -13.68
CA GLU A 9 -5.34 -2.23 -13.69
C GLU A 9 -5.92 -2.21 -12.29
N THR A 10 -5.69 -3.26 -11.49
CA THR A 10 -6.06 -3.24 -10.06
C THR A 10 -5.39 -2.08 -9.34
N MET A 11 -4.07 -1.90 -9.45
CA MET A 11 -3.38 -0.80 -8.75
C MET A 11 -3.95 0.58 -9.13
N LEU A 12 -4.20 0.83 -10.41
CA LEU A 12 -4.79 2.09 -10.88
C LEU A 12 -6.20 2.31 -10.34
N ARG A 13 -7.04 1.26 -10.32
CA ARG A 13 -8.41 1.32 -9.80
C ARG A 13 -8.42 1.54 -8.29
N GLU A 14 -7.75 0.68 -7.52
CA GLU A 14 -7.76 0.76 -6.04
C GLU A 14 -7.19 2.10 -5.56
N VAL A 15 -6.12 2.63 -6.16
CA VAL A 15 -5.59 3.96 -5.77
C VAL A 15 -6.63 5.06 -6.02
N LEU A 16 -7.34 5.02 -7.14
CA LEU A 16 -8.40 5.99 -7.42
C LEU A 16 -9.59 5.83 -6.47
N GLU A 17 -10.03 4.60 -6.23
CA GLU A 17 -11.19 4.27 -5.39
C GLU A 17 -10.94 4.52 -3.91
N GLU A 18 -9.73 4.29 -3.39
CA GLU A 18 -9.44 4.44 -1.96
C GLU A 18 -8.91 5.83 -1.61
N THR A 19 -8.35 6.58 -2.58
CA THR A 19 -7.67 7.86 -2.30
C THR A 19 -8.13 9.03 -3.17
N GLY A 20 -8.88 8.76 -4.25
CA GLY A 20 -9.27 9.79 -5.22
C GLY A 20 -8.11 10.35 -6.05
N LEU A 21 -6.91 9.75 -5.95
CA LEU A 21 -5.72 10.20 -6.65
C LEU A 21 -5.57 9.48 -8.00
N GLU A 22 -5.25 10.26 -9.03
CA GLU A 22 -4.93 9.72 -10.35
C GLU A 22 -3.43 9.44 -10.46
N VAL A 23 -3.08 8.19 -10.71
CA VAL A 23 -1.70 7.78 -10.98
C VAL A 23 -1.28 8.25 -12.37
N ARG A 24 -0.21 9.05 -12.44
CA ARG A 24 0.37 9.60 -13.68
C ARG A 24 1.50 8.75 -14.23
N GLN A 25 2.27 8.13 -13.33
CA GLN A 25 3.39 7.24 -13.66
C GLN A 25 3.48 6.16 -12.60
N TYR A 26 3.85 4.95 -12.99
CA TYR A 26 4.10 3.87 -12.05
C TYR A 26 5.21 2.94 -12.56
N GLU A 27 5.85 2.24 -11.63
CA GLU A 27 6.79 1.16 -11.89
C GLU A 27 6.66 0.08 -10.81
N LEU A 28 6.82 -1.19 -11.20
CA LEU A 28 6.85 -2.28 -10.23
C LEU A 28 8.08 -2.12 -9.33
N TYR A 29 7.85 -1.95 -8.03
CA TYR A 29 8.90 -1.78 -7.04
C TYR A 29 9.39 -3.14 -6.53
N SER A 30 8.47 -4.00 -6.08
CA SER A 30 8.82 -5.33 -5.58
C SER A 30 7.61 -6.26 -5.51
N VAL A 31 7.90 -7.57 -5.43
CA VAL A 31 6.92 -8.64 -5.21
C VAL A 31 7.26 -9.36 -3.93
N TYR A 32 6.36 -9.30 -2.95
CA TYR A 32 6.47 -10.03 -1.69
C TYR A 32 5.72 -11.33 -1.76
N SER A 33 6.33 -12.43 -1.32
CA SER A 33 5.73 -13.76 -1.30
C SER A 33 6.41 -14.66 -0.27
N GLY A 34 5.96 -15.92 -0.15
CA GLY A 34 6.67 -16.91 0.65
C GLY A 34 6.45 -16.79 2.17
N PRO A 35 7.31 -17.41 2.99
CA PRO A 35 7.09 -17.56 4.43
C PRO A 35 6.93 -16.23 5.19
N ARG A 36 7.56 -15.15 4.73
CA ARG A 36 7.44 -13.81 5.32
C ARG A 36 6.02 -13.24 5.21
N MET A 37 5.24 -13.73 4.24
CA MET A 37 3.88 -13.28 3.95
C MET A 37 2.82 -14.24 4.48
N LYS A 38 3.20 -15.19 5.35
CA LYS A 38 2.26 -16.09 6.01
C LYS A 38 1.51 -15.34 7.11
N TYR A 39 0.19 -15.44 7.10
CA TYR A 39 -0.67 -14.90 8.14
C TYR A 39 -1.67 -15.96 8.61
N ARG A 40 -1.95 -15.98 9.91
CA ARG A 40 -2.96 -16.84 10.51
C ARG A 40 -4.03 -15.97 11.16
N TYR A 41 -5.24 -16.08 10.66
CA TYR A 41 -6.40 -15.40 11.21
C TYR A 41 -6.75 -15.94 12.61
N PRO A 42 -7.44 -15.15 13.46
CA PRO A 42 -7.83 -15.59 14.80
C PRO A 42 -8.70 -16.86 14.83
N ASP A 43 -9.44 -17.14 13.75
CA ASP A 43 -10.24 -18.34 13.57
C ASP A 43 -9.40 -19.59 13.21
N GLY A 44 -8.09 -19.41 13.04
CA GLY A 44 -7.13 -20.46 12.74
C GLY A 44 -6.84 -20.66 11.26
N ASN A 45 -7.55 -19.98 10.35
CA ASN A 45 -7.29 -20.05 8.91
C ASN A 45 -5.93 -19.45 8.56
N GLU A 46 -5.21 -20.08 7.64
CA GLU A 46 -3.89 -19.62 7.21
C GLU A 46 -3.92 -19.21 5.74
N VAL A 47 -3.22 -18.13 5.44
CA VAL A 47 -3.01 -17.62 4.09
C VAL A 47 -1.54 -17.28 3.90
N VAL A 48 -1.08 -17.28 2.64
CA VAL A 48 0.20 -16.73 2.24
C VAL A 48 -0.08 -15.66 1.20
N PHE A 49 0.22 -14.42 1.51
CA PHE A 49 -0.01 -13.31 0.59
C PHE A 49 1.06 -13.28 -0.50
N VAL A 50 0.62 -12.88 -1.70
CA VAL A 50 1.51 -12.39 -2.75
C VAL A 50 1.14 -10.93 -2.98
N MET A 51 2.06 -10.02 -2.70
CA MET A 51 1.82 -8.58 -2.81
C MET A 51 2.70 -7.97 -3.89
N PHE A 52 2.09 -7.21 -4.78
CA PHE A 52 2.78 -6.44 -5.81
C PHE A 52 2.80 -4.98 -5.36
N ILE A 53 3.99 -4.44 -5.11
CA ILE A 53 4.17 -3.07 -4.64
C ILE A 53 4.68 -2.25 -5.81
N PHE A 54 4.09 -1.07 -6.02
CA PHE A 54 4.45 -0.14 -7.07
C PHE A 54 4.95 1.17 -6.47
N ASN A 55 5.96 1.77 -7.11
CA ASN A 55 6.18 3.20 -6.96
C ASN A 55 5.18 3.91 -7.87
N ALA A 56 4.36 4.80 -7.32
CA ALA A 56 3.38 5.57 -8.07
C ALA A 56 3.64 7.07 -7.89
N LYS A 57 3.48 7.82 -8.98
CA LYS A 57 3.44 9.28 -8.96
C LYS A 57 2.02 9.73 -9.23
N VAL A 58 1.53 10.60 -8.38
CA VAL A 58 0.15 11.09 -8.36
C VAL A 58 0.12 12.60 -8.42
N ASP A 59 -1.03 13.14 -8.82
CA ASP A 59 -1.31 14.58 -8.75
C ASP A 59 -1.96 14.91 -7.41
N LEU A 60 -1.35 15.85 -6.66
CA LEU A 60 -1.81 16.27 -5.33
C LEU A 60 -2.45 17.67 -5.33
N GLU A 61 -2.62 18.30 -6.49
CA GLU A 61 -3.16 19.67 -6.55
C GLU A 61 -4.56 19.73 -5.93
N GLY A 62 -4.72 20.56 -4.90
CA GLY A 62 -5.98 20.71 -4.17
C GLY A 62 -6.41 19.47 -3.36
N ARG A 63 -5.52 18.48 -3.17
CA ARG A 63 -5.82 17.23 -2.45
C ARG A 63 -5.24 17.17 -1.04
N ILE A 64 -4.43 18.13 -0.63
CA ILE A 64 -3.80 18.14 0.70
C ILE A 64 -4.46 19.19 1.60
N ALA A 65 -4.73 18.83 2.86
CA ALA A 65 -5.29 19.71 3.87
C ALA A 65 -4.29 20.78 4.34
N GLU A 66 -4.76 21.73 5.16
CA GLU A 66 -3.94 22.84 5.65
C GLU A 66 -2.76 22.40 6.54
N ASP A 67 -2.84 21.20 7.12
CA ASP A 67 -1.74 20.60 7.90
C ASP A 67 -0.57 20.09 7.04
N ASN A 68 -0.69 20.16 5.71
CA ASN A 68 0.27 19.69 4.71
C ASN A 68 0.52 18.18 4.73
N ASN A 69 -0.35 17.38 5.35
CA ASN A 69 -0.11 15.96 5.54
C ASN A 69 -1.33 15.08 5.29
N THR A 70 -2.52 15.58 5.61
CA THR A 70 -3.76 14.83 5.47
C THR A 70 -4.30 14.95 4.05
N LEU A 71 -4.66 13.82 3.44
CA LEU A 71 -5.30 13.78 2.14
C LEU A 71 -6.79 14.10 2.28
N ILE A 72 -7.26 15.07 1.51
CA ILE A 72 -8.67 15.44 1.39
C ILE A 72 -9.34 14.43 0.46
N TYR A 73 -9.98 13.44 1.05
CA TYR A 73 -10.72 12.42 0.32
C TYR A 73 -11.99 12.03 1.09
N ASN A 74 -13.10 11.91 0.38
CA ASN A 74 -14.34 11.37 0.93
C ASN A 74 -14.48 9.92 0.45
N ASP A 75 -14.21 8.99 1.36
CA ASP A 75 -14.31 7.56 1.10
C ASP A 75 -15.77 7.12 1.22
N ASP A 76 -16.41 6.95 0.06
CA ASP A 76 -17.82 6.51 -0.04
C ASP A 76 -18.03 5.09 0.51
N ASN A 77 -16.99 4.25 0.50
CA ASN A 77 -17.04 2.87 0.97
C ASN A 77 -16.70 2.73 2.47
N GLN A 78 -16.19 3.79 3.10
CA GLN A 78 -15.79 3.83 4.51
C GLN A 78 -14.77 2.74 4.88
N GLU A 79 -13.83 2.47 3.98
CA GLU A 79 -12.74 1.52 4.17
C GLU A 79 -11.58 2.14 4.96
N SER A 80 -11.41 3.46 4.84
CA SER A 80 -10.38 4.25 5.49
C SER A 80 -10.94 5.21 6.55
N LEU A 81 -10.24 5.30 7.68
CA LEU A 81 -10.54 6.32 8.71
C LEU A 81 -9.90 7.67 8.37
N THR A 82 -8.67 7.64 7.89
CA THR A 82 -7.87 8.83 7.55
C THR A 82 -6.74 8.41 6.60
N LEU A 83 -6.38 9.31 5.68
CA LEU A 83 -5.26 9.13 4.76
C LEU A 83 -4.23 10.22 5.03
N GLU A 84 -3.01 9.81 5.36
CA GLU A 84 -1.92 10.70 5.76
C GLU A 84 -0.64 10.33 4.99
N PHE A 85 0.09 11.33 4.54
CA PHE A 85 1.49 11.14 4.14
C PHE A 85 2.36 11.03 5.41
N LYS A 86 3.45 10.26 5.37
CA LYS A 86 4.40 10.16 6.49
C LYS A 86 5.80 9.98 5.96
N PHE A 87 6.77 10.57 6.64
CA PHE A 87 8.17 10.20 6.44
C PHE A 87 8.37 8.76 6.92
N ILE A 88 9.15 7.96 6.17
CA ILE A 88 9.35 6.55 6.47
C ILE A 88 10.03 6.36 7.84
N GLU A 89 10.82 7.33 8.27
CA GLU A 89 11.51 7.38 9.56
C GLU A 89 10.51 7.48 10.73
N ASP A 90 9.42 8.22 10.53
CA ASP A 90 8.40 8.49 11.55
C ASP A 90 7.37 7.35 11.70
N ILE A 91 7.35 6.39 10.76
CA ILE A 91 6.45 5.24 10.84
C ILE A 91 6.92 4.28 11.92
N ASN A 92 6.09 4.09 12.95
CA ASN A 92 6.25 3.04 13.95
C ASN A 92 5.75 1.71 13.40
N ILE A 93 6.63 0.71 13.33
CA ILE A 93 6.33 -0.61 12.76
C ILE A 93 5.29 -1.39 13.58
N GLU A 94 5.15 -1.06 14.86
CA GLU A 94 4.20 -1.74 15.75
C GLU A 94 2.75 -1.42 15.38
N ASP A 95 2.50 -0.23 14.82
CA ASP A 95 1.19 0.23 14.35
C ASP A 95 0.81 -0.38 12.99
N ILE A 96 1.77 -0.98 12.28
CA ILE A 96 1.54 -1.64 10.99
C ILE A 96 1.07 -3.08 11.22
N SER A 97 0.04 -3.49 10.46
CA SER A 97 -0.43 -4.87 10.42
C SER A 97 0.71 -5.84 10.13
N THR A 98 0.77 -6.95 10.88
CA THR A 98 1.89 -7.91 10.83
C THR A 98 2.18 -8.43 9.44
N VAL A 99 1.15 -8.53 8.58
CA VAL A 99 1.29 -9.00 7.19
C VAL A 99 2.00 -7.98 6.29
N GLN A 100 1.88 -6.68 6.58
CA GLN A 100 2.49 -5.60 5.79
C GLN A 100 3.85 -5.15 6.33
N ARG A 101 4.18 -5.46 7.59
CA ARG A 101 5.47 -5.12 8.22
C ARG A 101 6.70 -5.43 7.38
N PRO A 102 6.80 -6.59 6.69
CA PRO A 102 7.95 -6.89 5.83
C PRO A 102 8.27 -5.79 4.81
N ILE A 103 7.24 -5.11 4.29
CA ILE A 103 7.39 -4.02 3.30
C ILE A 103 8.10 -2.83 3.94
N PHE A 104 7.62 -2.40 5.11
CA PHE A 104 8.17 -1.23 5.81
C PHE A 104 9.56 -1.50 6.40
N GLU A 105 9.83 -2.73 6.86
CA GLU A 105 11.17 -3.15 7.28
C GLU A 105 12.17 -3.07 6.13
N ASP A 106 11.79 -3.54 4.94
CA ASP A 106 12.65 -3.54 3.77
C ASP A 106 12.81 -2.13 3.18
N LEU A 107 11.77 -1.28 3.24
CA LEU A 107 11.86 0.15 2.90
C LEU A 107 12.87 0.87 3.80
N LYS A 108 12.78 0.71 5.13
CA LYS A 108 13.71 1.32 6.09
C LYS A 108 15.16 0.81 5.94
N ARG A 109 15.35 -0.36 5.34
CA ARG A 109 16.68 -0.97 5.07
C ARG A 109 17.16 -0.74 3.64
N GLU A 110 16.39 -0.05 2.81
CA GLU A 110 16.70 0.22 1.41
C GLU A 110 17.01 -1.06 0.60
N VAL A 111 16.25 -2.13 0.83
CA VAL A 111 16.43 -3.38 0.06
C VAL A 111 15.97 -3.14 -1.39
N ILE A 112 16.76 -3.59 -2.37
CA ILE A 112 16.55 -3.26 -3.81
C ILE A 112 16.15 -4.40 -4.76
N ASN A 113 16.19 -5.69 -4.36
CA ASN A 113 15.82 -6.77 -5.31
C ASN A 113 14.32 -6.69 -5.70
N ILE A 114 13.87 -7.26 -6.81
CA ILE A 114 12.43 -7.24 -7.11
C ILE A 114 11.68 -8.28 -6.27
N LEU A 115 12.21 -9.51 -6.16
CA LEU A 115 11.59 -10.57 -5.38
C LEU A 115 11.97 -10.46 -3.89
N ARG A 116 10.96 -10.53 -3.02
CA ARG A 116 11.06 -10.45 -1.56
C ARG A 116 10.38 -11.67 -0.95
N THR A 117 11.15 -12.72 -0.69
CA THR A 117 10.65 -14.04 -0.23
C THR A 117 11.05 -14.34 1.21
#